data_AF-A0A9R1DTY8-F1
#
_entry.id   AF-A0A9R1DTY8-F1
#
_cell.length_a   1.000
_cell.length_b   1.000
_cell.length_c   1.000
_cell.angle_alpha   90.00
_cell.angle_beta   90.00
_cell.angle_gamma   90.00
#
_symmetry.space_group_name_H-M   'P 1'
#
loop_
_entity.id
_entity.type
_entity.pdbx_description
1 polymer ?
#
loop_
_entity_poly.entity_id
_entity_poly.type
_entity_poly.pdbx_seq_one_letter_code
_entity_poly.pdbx_strand_id
1 'polypeptide(L)'
;MVIVPEEDAAPDRGLFTDPPPPIIKTPPPRKSAPPKSRARPPSAPVRQSARQAMMNCSIPVAERAAFRIVRELGLLGPKDKMTPQAAEALIRRFKEPLTVDDIACIARLTRLDEAALLVAAGLAGPDGAAIDGQ
;
A
#
# COMPACT_ATOMS: atom_id res chain seq x y z
N MET A 1 -71.71 0.39 11.90
CA MET A 1 -70.62 1.16 11.27
C MET A 1 -69.51 1.29 12.29
N VAL A 2 -68.36 0.65 12.06
CA VAL A 2 -67.01 1.23 12.02
C VAL A 2 -66.09 0.06 11.66
N ILE A 3 -65.65 0.02 10.40
CA ILE A 3 -64.51 -0.79 9.98
C ILE A 3 -63.29 0.05 10.34
N VAL A 4 -62.51 -0.43 11.30
CA VAL A 4 -61.21 0.15 11.67
C VAL A 4 -60.17 -0.40 10.68
N PRO A 5 -59.30 0.46 10.11
CA PRO A 5 -58.31 0.07 9.11
C PRO A 5 -57.08 -0.52 9.82
N GLU A 6 -56.41 -1.48 9.20
CA GLU A 6 -55.06 -1.84 9.61
C GLU A 6 -54.14 -1.86 8.39
N GLU A 7 -53.13 -1.00 8.49
CA GLU A 7 -52.10 -0.70 7.50
C GLU A 7 -51.29 -1.93 7.09
N ASP A 8 -51.10 -2.05 5.78
CA ASP A 8 -49.99 -2.79 5.17
C ASP A 8 -48.66 -2.12 5.53
N ALA A 9 -48.07 -2.52 6.66
CA ALA A 9 -46.69 -2.20 7.02
C ALA A 9 -45.78 -3.38 6.64
N ALA A 10 -45.18 -3.31 5.45
CA ALA A 10 -44.14 -4.23 5.00
C ALA A 10 -42.94 -4.21 5.98
N PRO A 11 -42.45 -5.35 6.48
CA PRO A 11 -41.33 -5.36 7.41
C PRO A 11 -40.03 -4.98 6.70
N ASP A 12 -39.47 -3.87 7.18
CA ASP A 12 -38.16 -3.31 6.90
C ASP A 12 -37.07 -4.40 7.05
N ARG A 13 -36.54 -4.89 5.92
CA ARG A 13 -35.49 -5.92 5.92
C ARG A 13 -34.14 -5.26 6.16
N GLY A 14 -33.84 -4.99 7.44
CA GLY A 14 -32.53 -4.50 7.86
C GLY A 14 -31.39 -5.40 7.39
N LEU A 15 -30.33 -4.80 6.83
CA LEU A 15 -29.12 -5.47 6.32
C LEU A 15 -28.34 -6.26 7.38
N PHE A 16 -28.66 -6.04 8.66
CA PHE A 16 -28.07 -6.73 9.80
C PHE A 16 -29.18 -7.42 10.59
N THR A 17 -29.66 -8.55 10.07
CA THR A 17 -30.52 -9.46 10.84
C THR A 17 -29.67 -10.22 11.85
N ASP A 18 -30.17 -10.40 13.08
CA ASP A 18 -29.53 -11.25 14.06
C ASP A 18 -29.27 -12.65 13.47
N PRO A 19 -28.03 -13.19 13.60
CA PRO A 19 -27.73 -14.50 13.05
C PRO A 19 -28.58 -15.57 13.74
N PRO A 20 -29.03 -16.61 13.00
CA PRO A 20 -29.80 -17.69 13.60
C PRO A 20 -28.99 -18.38 14.71
N PRO A 21 -29.66 -18.86 15.77
CA PRO A 21 -29.00 -19.46 16.91
C PRO A 21 -28.18 -20.69 16.47
N PRO A 22 -26.98 -20.89 17.05
CA PRO A 22 -26.11 -21.98 16.65
C PRO A 22 -26.79 -23.33 16.88
N ILE A 23 -26.64 -24.22 15.90
CA ILE A 23 -27.21 -25.59 15.90
C ILE A 23 -26.64 -26.42 17.08
N ILE A 24 -25.42 -26.09 17.52
CA ILE A 24 -24.74 -26.78 18.63
C ILE A 24 -25.00 -26.01 19.93
N LYS A 25 -25.83 -26.59 20.81
CA LYS A 25 -26.24 -25.98 22.09
C LYS A 25 -25.10 -25.83 23.11
N THR A 26 -24.01 -26.59 22.96
CA THR A 26 -22.89 -26.60 23.90
C THR A 26 -21.55 -26.67 23.15
N PRO A 27 -20.64 -25.68 23.33
CA PRO A 27 -19.30 -25.81 22.80
C PRO A 27 -18.60 -26.99 23.47
N PRO A 28 -17.78 -27.79 22.75
CA PRO A 28 -17.08 -28.91 23.34
C PRO A 28 -16.20 -28.43 24.51
N PRO A 29 -16.08 -29.23 25.59
CA PRO A 29 -15.28 -28.86 26.74
C PRO A 29 -13.83 -28.60 26.31
N ARG A 30 -13.37 -27.36 26.54
CA ARG A 30 -11.99 -26.97 26.22
C ARG A 30 -11.06 -27.81 27.09
N LYS A 31 -10.13 -28.54 26.47
CA LYS A 31 -9.03 -29.20 27.20
C LYS A 31 -8.30 -28.11 28.00
N SER A 32 -8.29 -28.24 29.33
CA SER A 32 -7.68 -27.28 30.23
C SER A 32 -6.22 -27.05 29.85
N ALA A 33 -5.85 -25.79 29.62
CA ALA A 33 -4.47 -25.41 29.37
C ALA A 33 -3.58 -25.74 30.59
N PRO A 34 -2.27 -26.03 30.40
CA PRO A 34 -1.39 -26.38 31.50
C PRO A 34 -1.28 -25.20 32.50
N PRO A 35 -1.09 -25.48 33.80
CA PRO A 35 -0.98 -24.44 34.82
C PRO A 35 0.20 -23.52 34.51
N LYS A 36 -0.06 -22.21 34.54
CA LYS A 36 0.93 -21.12 34.39
C LYS A 36 2.05 -21.33 35.41
N SER A 37 3.17 -21.88 34.97
CA SER A 37 4.43 -21.81 35.70
C SER A 37 5.43 -20.96 34.92
N ARG A 38 6.05 -20.06 35.66
CA ARG A 38 7.10 -19.10 35.31
C ARG A 38 6.66 -17.83 34.59
N ALA A 39 6.65 -16.76 35.39
CA ALA A 39 6.84 -15.39 34.95
C ALA A 39 8.04 -15.29 34.01
N ARG A 40 7.77 -15.24 32.71
CA ARG A 40 8.65 -14.64 31.72
C ARG A 40 8.23 -13.17 31.64
N PRO A 41 9.15 -12.19 31.59
CA PRO A 41 8.78 -10.81 31.31
C PRO A 41 7.92 -10.77 30.02
N PRO A 42 6.99 -9.81 29.87
CA PRO A 42 6.17 -9.71 28.67
C PRO A 42 7.07 -9.39 27.48
N SER A 43 7.66 -10.41 26.85
CA SER A 43 8.17 -10.27 25.50
C SER A 43 6.93 -10.03 24.65
N ALA A 44 6.82 -8.82 24.11
CA ALA A 44 5.75 -8.46 23.20
C ALA A 44 5.56 -9.58 22.16
N PRO A 45 4.33 -9.97 21.83
CA PRO A 45 4.11 -11.01 20.82
C PRO A 45 4.61 -10.50 19.46
N VAL A 46 5.83 -10.88 19.07
CA VAL A 46 6.37 -10.56 17.75
C VAL A 46 5.77 -11.55 16.76
N ARG A 47 4.62 -11.15 16.19
CA ARG A 47 3.98 -11.79 15.03
C ARG A 47 4.68 -11.42 13.73
N GLN A 48 6.01 -11.50 13.66
CA GLN A 48 6.72 -11.26 12.40
C GLN A 48 7.07 -12.59 11.76
N SER A 49 6.52 -12.83 10.57
CA SER A 49 6.92 -13.98 9.75
C SER A 49 8.40 -13.89 9.40
N ALA A 50 9.07 -15.02 9.15
CA ALA A 50 10.47 -15.05 8.74
C ALA A 50 10.75 -14.12 7.54
N ARG A 51 9.79 -13.99 6.61
CA ARG A 51 9.86 -13.07 5.46
C ARG A 51 9.87 -11.60 5.88
N GLN A 52 9.05 -11.21 6.85
CA GLN A 52 9.02 -9.84 7.36
C GLN A 52 10.26 -9.50 8.19
N ALA A 53 10.78 -10.47 8.94
CA ALA A 53 12.01 -10.30 9.73
C ALA A 53 13.28 -10.17 8.85
N MET A 54 13.22 -10.55 7.58
CA MET A 54 14.26 -10.33 6.58
C MET A 54 14.10 -9.00 5.82
N MET A 55 12.95 -8.34 5.93
CA MET A 55 12.59 -7.12 5.20
C MET A 55 12.59 -5.89 6.12
N ASN A 56 13.70 -5.71 6.82
CA ASN A 56 13.93 -4.67 7.81
C ASN A 56 14.19 -3.34 7.08
N CYS A 57 13.14 -2.68 6.61
CA CYS A 57 13.27 -1.33 6.08
C CYS A 57 13.24 -0.33 7.23
N SER A 58 14.42 0.22 7.59
CA SER A 58 14.56 1.24 8.63
C SER A 58 13.92 2.59 8.28
N ILE A 59 13.51 2.78 7.02
CA ILE A 59 12.95 4.04 6.51
C ILE A 59 11.45 4.09 6.84
N PRO A 60 10.95 5.18 7.47
CA PRO A 60 9.52 5.40 7.71
C PRO A 60 8.72 5.25 6.43
N VAL A 61 7.54 4.61 6.50
CA VAL A 61 6.72 4.31 5.31
C VAL A 61 6.44 5.55 4.47
N ALA A 62 6.14 6.69 5.12
CA ALA A 62 5.89 7.96 4.47
C ALA A 62 7.07 8.47 3.62
N GLU A 63 8.30 8.14 4.00
CA GLU A 63 9.53 8.60 3.33
C GLU A 63 10.04 7.60 2.29
N ARG A 64 9.51 6.36 2.25
CA ARG A 64 10.00 5.29 1.37
C ARG A 64 9.91 5.66 -0.11
N ALA A 65 8.84 6.34 -0.52
CA ALA A 65 8.67 6.74 -1.91
C ALA A 65 9.78 7.70 -2.35
N ALA A 66 10.02 8.75 -1.56
CA ALA A 66 11.09 9.72 -1.80
C ALA A 66 12.46 9.03 -1.85
N PHE A 67 12.75 8.15 -0.90
CA PHE A 67 14.00 7.37 -0.89
C PHE A 67 14.18 6.49 -2.13
N ARG A 68 13.10 5.85 -2.61
CA ARG A 68 13.18 5.01 -3.82
C ARG A 68 13.47 5.87 -5.05
N ILE A 69 12.82 7.02 -5.18
CA ILE A 69 13.09 7.96 -6.29
C ILE A 69 14.56 8.38 -6.29
N VAL A 70 15.08 8.87 -5.16
CA VAL A 70 16.47 9.34 -5.05
C VAL A 70 17.48 8.24 -5.38
N ARG A 71 17.23 7.00 -4.96
CA ARG A 71 18.11 5.86 -5.26
C ARG A 71 18.12 5.49 -6.73
N GLU A 72 16.95 5.39 -7.34
CA GLU A 72 16.82 4.95 -8.73
C GLU A 72 17.30 6.03 -9.71
N LEU A 73 17.21 7.30 -9.30
CA LEU A 73 17.85 8.44 -9.96
C LEU A 73 19.38 8.49 -9.75
N GLY A 74 19.98 7.49 -9.10
CA GLY A 74 21.44 7.37 -8.94
C GLY A 74 22.08 8.36 -7.94
N LEU A 75 21.27 9.11 -7.18
CA LEU A 75 21.76 10.11 -6.22
C LEU A 75 22.21 9.47 -4.91
N LEU A 76 21.88 8.20 -4.67
CA LEU A 76 22.11 7.51 -3.41
C LEU A 76 22.33 6.01 -3.62
N GLY A 77 23.33 5.43 -2.94
CA GLY A 77 23.60 4.00 -3.01
C GLY A 77 22.53 3.13 -2.32
N PRO A 78 22.51 1.80 -2.58
CA PRO A 78 21.47 0.88 -2.06
C PRO A 78 21.36 0.81 -0.53
N LYS A 79 22.44 1.18 0.18
CA LYS A 79 22.54 1.14 1.64
C LYS A 79 22.70 2.52 2.27
N ASP A 80 22.78 3.55 1.46
CA ASP A 80 23.01 4.89 1.97
C ASP A 80 21.71 5.47 2.52
N LYS A 81 21.87 6.35 3.50
CA LYS A 81 20.79 7.11 4.15
C LYS A 81 20.60 8.43 3.41
N MET A 82 19.40 9.00 3.47
CA MET A 82 19.13 10.31 2.89
C MET A 82 20.07 11.34 3.51
N THR A 83 20.88 11.97 2.68
CA THR A 83 21.75 13.07 3.07
C THR A 83 21.12 14.39 2.62
N PRO A 84 21.40 15.51 3.30
CA PRO A 84 20.94 16.82 2.84
C PRO A 84 21.47 17.13 1.43
N GLN A 85 22.68 16.66 1.10
CA GLN A 85 23.26 16.78 -0.23
C GLN A 85 22.46 16.02 -1.29
N ALA A 86 21.98 14.81 -0.99
CA ALA A 86 21.15 14.05 -1.93
C ALA A 86 19.78 14.72 -2.14
N ALA A 87 19.19 15.30 -1.09
CA ALA A 87 17.97 16.08 -1.20
C ALA A 87 18.18 17.34 -2.05
N GLU A 88 19.28 18.06 -1.85
CA GLU A 88 19.62 19.23 -2.65
C GLU A 88 19.91 18.85 -4.11
N ALA A 89 20.64 17.75 -4.34
CA ALA A 89 20.91 17.23 -5.67
C ALA A 89 19.61 16.85 -6.41
N LEU A 90 18.64 16.27 -5.71
CA LEU A 90 17.30 16.01 -6.26
C LEU A 90 16.63 17.30 -6.71
N ILE A 91 16.60 18.33 -5.85
CA ILE A 91 15.99 19.63 -6.17
C ILE A 91 16.71 20.28 -7.36
N ARG A 92 18.05 20.23 -7.39
CA ARG A 92 18.84 20.76 -8.50
C ARG A 92 18.57 20.04 -9.82
N ARG A 93 18.35 18.73 -9.79
CA ARG A 93 18.04 17.92 -10.99
C ARG A 93 16.82 18.40 -11.75
N PHE A 94 15.79 18.89 -11.05
CA PHE A 94 14.58 19.42 -11.68
C PHE A 94 14.68 20.90 -12.09
N LYS A 95 15.82 21.57 -11.85
CA LYS A 95 16.06 22.92 -12.38
C LYS A 95 16.49 22.91 -13.85
N GLU A 96 17.09 21.79 -14.28
CA GLU A 96 17.49 21.54 -15.65
C GLU A 96 16.47 20.59 -16.31
N PRO A 97 16.36 20.58 -17.64
CA PRO A 97 15.51 19.60 -18.33
C PRO A 97 15.97 18.19 -17.98
N LEU A 98 15.02 17.32 -17.62
CA LEU A 98 15.30 15.93 -17.27
C LEU A 98 15.91 15.19 -18.46
N THR A 99 16.89 14.34 -18.17
CA THR A 99 17.47 13.46 -19.18
C THR A 99 16.49 12.34 -19.57
N VAL A 100 16.69 11.73 -20.74
CA VAL A 100 15.88 10.60 -21.20
C VAL A 100 15.91 9.45 -20.19
N ASP A 101 17.08 9.16 -19.61
CA ASP A 101 17.25 8.11 -18.59
C ASP A 101 16.45 8.42 -17.32
N ASP A 102 16.41 9.69 -16.91
CA ASP A 102 15.63 10.12 -15.75
C ASP A 102 14.14 9.98 -16.00
N ILE A 103 13.69 10.32 -17.21
CA ILE A 103 12.29 10.17 -17.64
C ILE A 103 11.90 8.68 -17.66
N ALA A 104 12.72 7.82 -18.25
CA ALA A 104 12.49 6.36 -18.26
C ALA A 104 12.44 5.79 -16.83
N CYS A 105 13.33 6.26 -15.95
CA CYS A 105 13.32 5.87 -14.54
C CYS A 105 12.02 6.32 -13.83
N ILE A 106 11.59 7.56 -14.04
CA ILE A 106 10.34 8.09 -13.48
C ILE A 106 9.14 7.31 -14.02
N ALA A 107 9.10 7.03 -15.33
CA ALA A 107 8.06 6.23 -15.98
C ALA A 107 7.93 4.86 -15.30
N ARG A 108 9.04 4.14 -15.11
CA ARG A 108 9.04 2.83 -14.43
C ARG A 108 8.57 2.91 -12.97
N LEU A 109 8.96 3.96 -12.23
CA LEU A 109 8.60 4.14 -10.83
C LEU A 109 7.12 4.49 -10.62
N THR A 110 6.58 5.30 -11.52
CA THR A 110 5.21 5.85 -11.44
C THR A 110 4.20 5.06 -12.27
N ARG A 111 4.68 4.16 -13.14
CA ARG A 111 3.90 3.43 -14.14
C ARG A 111 3.18 4.35 -15.12
N LEU A 112 3.81 5.47 -15.45
CA LEU A 112 3.36 6.36 -16.51
C LEU A 112 3.92 5.91 -17.86
N ASP A 113 3.26 6.33 -18.94
CA ASP A 113 3.73 6.07 -20.29
C ASP A 113 4.99 6.91 -20.59
N GLU A 114 6.08 6.23 -20.96
CA GLU A 114 7.36 6.87 -21.24
C GLU A 114 7.30 7.76 -22.48
N ALA A 115 6.58 7.33 -23.53
CA ALA A 115 6.43 8.11 -24.75
C ALA A 115 5.68 9.43 -24.47
N ALA A 116 4.57 9.37 -23.73
CA ALA A 116 3.85 10.56 -23.29
C ALA A 116 4.74 11.52 -22.45
N LEU A 117 5.60 10.99 -21.58
CA LEU A 117 6.52 11.81 -20.80
C LEU A 117 7.61 12.46 -21.67
N LEU A 118 8.14 11.77 -22.67
CA LEU A 118 9.09 12.34 -23.62
C LEU A 118 8.48 13.46 -24.46
N VAL A 119 7.23 13.30 -24.88
CA VAL A 119 6.47 14.35 -25.57
C VAL A 119 6.22 15.55 -24.65
N ALA A 120 5.79 15.30 -23.40
CA ALA A 120 5.59 16.35 -22.40
C ALA A 120 6.89 17.10 -22.05
N ALA A 121 8.03 16.42 -22.11
CA ALA A 121 9.35 17.01 -21.93
C ALA A 121 9.87 17.74 -23.19
N GLY A 122 9.14 17.71 -24.30
CA GLY A 122 9.56 18.31 -25.57
C GLY A 122 10.73 17.58 -26.26
N LEU A 123 11.02 16.34 -25.84
CA LEU A 123 12.11 15.52 -26.37
C LEU A 123 11.67 14.61 -27.53
N ALA A 124 10.36 14.41 -27.69
CA ALA A 124 9.77 13.66 -28.80
C ALA A 124 8.61 14.44 -29.42
N GLY A 125 8.40 14.26 -30.72
CA GLY A 125 7.23 14.79 -31.42
C GLY A 125 5.96 14.00 -31.08
N PRO A 126 4.77 14.60 -31.24
CA PRO A 126 3.48 13.94 -30.97
C PRO A 126 3.22 12.68 -31.82
N ASP A 127 4.03 12.43 -32.84
CA ASP A 127 3.88 11.31 -33.78
C ASP A 127 4.55 10.00 -33.31
N GLY A 128 5.16 9.96 -32.12
CA GLY A 128 5.86 8.78 -31.58
C GLY A 128 4.96 7.63 -31.10
N ALA A 129 3.63 7.77 -31.19
CA ALA A 129 2.66 6.77 -30.73
C ALA A 129 1.87 6.17 -31.92
N ALA A 130 2.57 5.55 -32.88
CA ALA A 130 1.96 4.51 -33.69
C ALA A 130 2.01 3.19 -32.91
N ILE A 131 0.97 2.96 -32.10
CA ILE A 131 0.65 1.64 -31.55
C ILE A 131 0.17 0.75 -32.70
N ASP A 132 1.10 0.08 -33.38
CA ASP A 132 0.80 -1.09 -34.21
C ASP A 132 0.44 -2.25 -33.29
N GLY A 133 -0.87 -2.42 -33.05
CA GLY A 133 -1.44 -3.61 -32.45
C GLY A 133 -2.02 -4.51 -33.52
N GLN A 134 -1.28 -5.56 -33.90
CA GLN A 134 -1.81 -6.76 -34.55
C GLN A 134 -1.06 -8.00 -34.09
#